data_AF-A0A2M6ZA07-F1
#
_entry.id   AF-A0A2M6ZA07-F1
#
_cell.length_a   1.000
_cell.length_b   1.000
_cell.length_c   1.000
_cell.angle_alpha   90.00
_cell.angle_beta   90.00
_cell.angle_gamma   90.00
#
_symmetry.space_group_name_H-M   'P 1'
#
loop_
_entity.id
_entity.type
_entity.pdbx_description
1 polymer ?
#
loop_
_entity_poly.entity_id
_entity_poly.type
_entity_poly.pdbx_seq_one_letter_code
_entity_poly.pdbx_strand_id
1 'polypeptide(L)'
;MGPKPGEAIIHVSRADDSSSLLPISQVQERLYPGTGEMRIETIRVGRLADFVLAGDIKPPALLKLDVQGFELEALRGCEDLLGRFALVYVECSFVELYKGQAMADQVIAWLAERGLVLKGVYNMGYDRNGRAVQADFLFSSTDYTDFHRLRAKGEGLT
;
A
#
# COMPACT_ATOMS: atom_id res chain seq x y z
N MET A 1 10.94 1.01 -0.18
CA MET A 1 10.29 2.18 -0.79
C MET A 1 10.05 3.24 0.29
N GLY A 2 10.33 4.51 0.01
CA GLY A 2 10.08 5.62 0.94
C GLY A 2 10.06 6.98 0.22
N PRO A 3 9.67 8.06 0.90
CA PRO A 3 9.40 9.36 0.26
C PRO A 3 10.67 10.07 -0.25
N LYS A 4 11.85 9.66 0.24
CA LYS A 4 13.14 10.22 -0.14
C LYS A 4 14.26 9.17 -0.06
N PRO A 5 15.34 9.31 -0.83
CA PRO A 5 16.55 8.50 -0.67
C PRO A 5 17.18 8.65 0.72
N GLY A 6 17.73 7.56 1.25
CA GLY A 6 18.52 7.60 2.48
C GLY A 6 18.70 6.25 3.13
N GLU A 7 19.14 6.26 4.38
CA GLU A 7 19.14 5.10 5.26
C GLU A 7 17.98 5.21 6.25
N ALA A 8 17.40 4.06 6.60
CA ALA A 8 16.33 3.95 7.58
C ALA A 8 16.52 2.69 8.42
N ILE A 9 15.96 2.71 9.63
CA ILE A 9 15.83 1.50 10.45
C ILE A 9 14.65 0.70 9.91
N ILE A 10 14.83 -0.61 9.78
CA ILE A 10 13.76 -1.58 9.62
C ILE A 10 13.68 -2.44 10.89
N HIS A 11 12.46 -2.63 11.39
CA HIS A 11 12.10 -3.53 12.48
C HIS A 11 11.79 -4.90 11.88
N VAL A 12 12.73 -5.82 12.02
CA VAL A 12 12.63 -7.17 11.46
C VAL A 12 11.79 -8.02 12.40
N SER A 13 10.65 -8.49 11.90
CA SER A 13 9.73 -9.38 12.62
C SER A 13 10.29 -10.81 12.67
N ARG A 14 9.79 -11.61 13.63
CA ARG A 14 9.99 -13.07 13.64
C ARG A 14 9.27 -13.80 12.50
N ALA A 15 8.27 -13.18 11.91
CA ALA A 15 7.62 -13.63 10.68
C ALA A 15 8.13 -12.81 9.49
N ASP A 16 8.56 -13.50 8.43
CA ASP A 16 9.26 -12.88 7.29
C ASP A 16 8.41 -11.85 6.52
N ASP A 17 7.09 -11.96 6.61
CA ASP A 17 6.10 -11.10 5.93
C ASP A 17 5.64 -9.89 6.77
N SER A 18 6.11 -9.74 8.01
CA SER A 18 5.60 -8.74 8.96
C SER A 18 6.64 -7.70 9.39
N SER A 19 7.71 -7.53 8.62
CA SER A 19 8.76 -6.54 8.90
C SER A 19 8.36 -5.14 8.40
N SER A 20 8.73 -4.09 9.14
CA SER A 20 8.28 -2.73 8.85
C SER A 20 9.36 -1.68 9.11
N LEU A 21 9.30 -0.56 8.40
CA LEU A 21 10.09 0.64 8.71
C LEU A 21 9.56 1.36 9.96
N LEU A 22 8.39 0.95 10.46
CA LEU A 22 7.80 1.44 11.69
C LEU A 22 7.97 0.41 12.82
N PRO A 23 8.04 0.84 14.09
CA PRO A 23 8.09 -0.09 15.20
C PRO A 23 6.85 -0.99 15.27
N ILE A 24 7.06 -2.29 15.42
CA ILE A 24 6.00 -3.29 15.57
C ILE A 24 5.27 -3.05 16.90
N SER A 25 3.94 -2.93 16.87
CA SER A 25 3.15 -2.67 18.07
C SER A 25 2.83 -3.96 18.83
N GLN A 26 2.50 -3.84 20.12
CA GLN A 26 1.98 -4.98 20.90
C GLN A 26 0.61 -5.47 20.40
N VAL A 27 -0.11 -4.64 19.63
CA VAL A 27 -1.38 -5.03 19.01
C VAL A 27 -1.11 -6.04 17.90
N GLN A 28 -0.09 -5.83 17.08
CA GLN A 28 0.34 -6.75 16.02
C GLN A 28 0.66 -8.14 16.59
N GLU A 29 1.56 -8.23 17.58
CA GLU A 29 1.92 -9.54 18.18
C GLU A 29 0.73 -10.22 18.88
N ARG A 30 -0.20 -9.44 19.45
CA ARG A 30 -1.40 -10.01 20.10
C ARG A 30 -2.43 -10.53 19.10
N LEU A 31 -2.63 -9.82 17.98
CA LEU A 31 -3.60 -10.22 16.95
C LEU A 31 -3.02 -11.30 16.03
N TYR A 32 -1.72 -11.26 15.79
CA TYR A 32 -0.97 -12.18 14.94
C TYR A 32 0.25 -12.74 15.72
N PRO A 33 0.05 -13.76 16.57
CA PRO A 33 1.13 -14.33 17.39
C PRO A 33 2.31 -14.80 16.54
N GLY A 34 3.53 -14.44 16.96
CA GLY A 34 4.76 -14.77 16.23
C GLY A 34 5.27 -13.65 15.32
N THR A 35 4.61 -12.49 15.28
CA THR A 35 5.04 -11.31 14.49
C THR A 35 5.82 -10.27 15.30
N GLY A 36 6.18 -10.57 16.55
CA GLY A 36 6.97 -9.66 17.38
C GLY A 36 8.37 -9.37 16.79
N GLU A 37 8.96 -8.27 17.23
CA GLU A 37 10.30 -7.84 16.78
C GLU A 37 11.38 -8.88 17.14
N MET A 38 12.18 -9.26 16.14
CA MET A 38 13.36 -10.09 16.28
C MET A 38 14.62 -9.25 16.46
N ARG A 39 14.79 -8.23 15.61
CA ARG A 39 15.95 -7.33 15.57
C ARG A 39 15.64 -6.06 14.79
N ILE A 40 16.57 -5.11 14.83
CA ILE A 40 16.57 -3.93 13.96
C ILE A 40 17.74 -4.01 12.99
N GLU A 41 17.55 -3.50 11.79
CA GLU A 41 18.61 -3.38 10.77
C GLU A 41 18.58 -2.00 10.13
N THR A 42 19.72 -1.56 9.59
CA THR A 42 19.80 -0.35 8.77
C THR A 42 19.73 -0.76 7.30
N ILE A 43 18.77 -0.19 6.57
CA ILE A 43 18.55 -0.45 5.15
C ILE A 43 18.58 0.83 4.33
N ARG A 44 18.78 0.69 3.02
CA ARG A 44 18.61 1.79 2.07
C ARG A 44 17.14 1.92 1.68
N VAL A 45 16.67 3.15 1.64
CA VAL A 45 15.34 3.53 1.17
C VAL A 45 15.45 4.55 0.04
N GLY A 46 14.43 4.60 -0.81
CA GLY A 46 14.36 5.55 -1.92
C GLY A 46 12.97 5.55 -2.56
N ARG A 47 12.77 6.51 -3.46
CA ARG A 47 11.58 6.66 -4.31
C ARG A 47 11.61 5.65 -5.44
N LEU A 48 10.45 5.38 -6.04
CA LEU A 48 10.34 4.31 -7.04
C LEU A 48 11.19 4.64 -8.27
N ALA A 49 11.19 5.93 -8.62
CA ALA A 49 11.98 6.50 -9.71
C ALA A 49 13.51 6.36 -9.51
N ASP A 50 13.97 6.10 -8.29
CA ASP A 50 15.39 5.87 -8.03
C ASP A 50 15.81 4.43 -8.40
N PHE A 51 14.87 3.50 -8.55
CA PHE A 51 15.12 2.08 -8.83
C PHE A 51 14.55 1.59 -10.17
N VAL A 52 13.53 2.25 -10.72
CA VAL A 52 12.84 1.84 -11.94
C VAL A 52 12.61 3.05 -12.83
N LEU A 53 12.88 2.91 -14.14
CA LEU A 53 12.59 3.97 -15.10
C LEU A 53 11.11 3.95 -15.47
N ALA A 54 10.53 5.12 -15.73
CA ALA A 54 9.13 5.24 -16.15
C ALA A 54 8.80 4.38 -17.40
N GLY A 55 9.78 4.20 -18.29
CA GLY A 55 9.65 3.38 -19.50
C GLY A 55 9.55 1.88 -19.25
N ASP A 56 9.95 1.40 -18.07
CA ASP A 56 9.92 -0.02 -17.71
C ASP A 56 8.53 -0.45 -17.20
N ILE A 57 7.70 0.50 -16.78
CA ILE A 57 6.33 0.27 -16.32
C ILE A 57 5.40 0.22 -17.55
N LYS A 58 5.16 -0.99 -18.07
CA LYS A 58 4.31 -1.22 -19.25
C LYS A 58 2.83 -1.35 -18.87
N PRO A 59 1.91 -0.60 -19.52
CA PRO A 59 0.49 -0.69 -19.22
C PRO A 59 -0.18 -1.95 -19.79
N PRO A 60 -1.24 -2.48 -19.13
CA PRO A 60 -1.72 -2.05 -17.82
C PRO A 60 -0.77 -2.55 -16.71
N ALA A 61 -0.39 -1.65 -15.80
CA ALA A 61 0.48 -1.96 -14.67
C ALA A 61 -0.28 -1.85 -13.33
N LEU A 62 0.11 -2.69 -12.38
CA LEU A 62 -0.40 -2.70 -11.00
C LEU A 62 0.71 -2.31 -10.03
N LEU A 63 0.44 -1.34 -9.15
CA LEU A 63 1.26 -1.05 -7.98
C LEU A 63 0.67 -1.79 -6.77
N LYS A 64 1.34 -2.82 -6.26
CA LYS A 64 0.99 -3.46 -4.97
C LYS A 64 1.84 -2.87 -3.86
N LEU A 65 1.21 -2.47 -2.75
CA LEU A 65 1.87 -2.04 -1.53
C LEU A 65 1.34 -2.83 -0.34
N ASP A 66 2.28 -3.43 0.37
CA ASP A 66 2.09 -4.30 1.51
C ASP A 66 3.40 -4.19 2.28
N VAL A 67 3.53 -3.08 3.00
CA VAL A 67 4.77 -2.63 3.66
C VAL A 67 4.52 -2.40 5.13
N GLN A 68 3.51 -3.11 5.66
CA GLN A 68 3.29 -3.34 7.07
C GLN A 68 3.24 -2.02 7.85
N GLY A 69 2.29 -1.15 7.47
CA GLY A 69 2.02 0.14 8.12
C GLY A 69 2.73 1.34 7.50
N PHE A 70 3.68 1.12 6.58
CA PHE A 70 4.40 2.19 5.90
C PHE A 70 3.77 2.61 4.56
N GLU A 71 2.53 2.21 4.28
CA GLU A 71 1.90 2.31 2.96
C GLU A 71 1.81 3.75 2.46
N LEU A 72 1.39 4.69 3.30
CA LEU A 72 1.23 6.09 2.89
C LEU A 72 2.58 6.72 2.53
N GLU A 73 3.64 6.43 3.28
CA GLU A 73 4.98 6.93 2.99
C GLU A 73 5.59 6.25 1.77
N ALA A 74 5.32 4.97 1.56
CA ALA A 74 5.69 4.26 0.33
C ALA A 74 4.95 4.83 -0.89
N LEU A 75 3.65 5.13 -0.76
CA LEU A 75 2.85 5.79 -1.80
C LEU A 75 3.43 7.16 -2.20
N ARG A 76 3.82 7.98 -1.22
CA ARG A 76 4.55 9.24 -1.47
C ARG A 76 5.87 9.00 -2.22
N GLY A 77 6.58 7.93 -1.88
CA GLY A 77 7.77 7.48 -2.62
C GLY A 77 7.50 7.03 -4.06
N CYS A 78 6.26 6.71 -4.40
CA CYS A 78 5.84 6.30 -5.74
C CYS A 78 5.16 7.42 -6.54
N GLU A 79 4.94 8.60 -5.95
CA GLU A 79 4.07 9.64 -6.50
C GLU A 79 4.44 10.06 -7.93
N ASP A 80 5.72 10.28 -8.21
CA ASP A 80 6.24 10.69 -9.53
C ASP A 80 5.89 9.69 -10.66
N LEU A 81 5.67 8.43 -10.30
CA LEU A 81 5.35 7.34 -11.24
C LEU A 81 3.93 6.80 -11.08
N LEU A 82 3.13 7.36 -10.16
CA LEU A 82 1.81 6.84 -9.81
C LEU A 82 0.88 6.78 -11.02
N GLY A 83 0.94 7.79 -11.91
CA GLY A 83 0.16 7.84 -13.15
C GLY A 83 0.53 6.79 -14.21
N ARG A 84 1.56 5.97 -13.99
CA ARG A 84 1.91 4.82 -14.85
C ARG A 84 1.14 3.55 -14.50
N PHE A 85 0.49 3.52 -13.34
CA PHE A 85 -0.26 2.37 -12.88
C PHE A 85 -1.75 2.54 -13.17
N ALA A 86 -2.33 1.56 -13.84
CA ALA A 86 -3.77 1.51 -14.06
C ALA A 86 -4.51 1.17 -12.77
N LEU A 87 -3.86 0.38 -11.90
CA LEU A 87 -4.39 -0.14 -10.66
C LEU A 87 -3.39 0.08 -9.52
N VAL A 88 -3.92 0.34 -8.33
CA VAL A 88 -3.14 0.43 -7.09
C VAL A 88 -3.82 -0.47 -6.04
N TYR A 89 -3.08 -1.39 -5.44
CA TYR A 89 -3.58 -2.36 -4.46
C TYR A 89 -2.79 -2.23 -3.17
N VAL A 90 -3.44 -1.84 -2.09
CA VAL A 90 -2.77 -1.44 -0.84
C VAL A 90 -3.41 -2.15 0.35
N GLU A 91 -2.61 -2.85 1.15
CA GLU A 91 -3.07 -3.37 2.45
C GLU A 91 -3.18 -2.20 3.43
N CYS A 92 -4.39 -1.92 3.93
CA CYS A 92 -4.62 -0.83 4.88
C CYS A 92 -5.18 -1.37 6.19
N SER A 93 -4.79 -0.76 7.31
CA SER A 93 -5.28 -1.14 8.63
C SER A 93 -6.34 -0.16 9.16
N PHE A 94 -7.25 -0.69 9.96
CA PHE A 94 -8.24 0.04 10.77
C PHE A 94 -7.84 0.15 12.24
N VAL A 95 -6.74 -0.50 12.62
CA VAL A 95 -6.13 -0.46 13.95
C VAL A 95 -4.62 -0.27 13.79
N GLU A 96 -3.97 0.33 14.80
CA GLU A 96 -2.53 0.58 14.79
C GLU A 96 -1.73 -0.71 15.12
N LEU A 97 -1.33 -1.44 14.06
CA LEU A 97 -0.46 -2.60 14.11
C LEU A 97 1.03 -2.20 14.18
N TYR A 98 1.37 -1.06 13.59
CA TYR A 98 2.70 -0.48 13.58
C TYR A 98 2.64 0.97 14.04
N LYS A 99 3.56 1.37 14.93
CA LYS A 99 3.47 2.67 15.61
C LYS A 99 3.55 3.83 14.62
N GLY A 100 2.56 4.72 14.66
CA GLY A 100 2.49 5.90 13.80
C GLY A 100 2.10 5.61 12.36
N GLN A 101 1.59 4.41 12.06
CA GLN A 101 1.14 4.08 10.70
C GLN A 101 -0.04 4.94 10.27
N ALA A 102 -0.21 5.07 8.95
CA ALA A 102 -1.44 5.63 8.41
C ALA A 102 -2.60 4.63 8.54
N MET A 103 -3.79 5.14 8.85
CA MET A 103 -5.04 4.39 8.84
C MET A 103 -5.65 4.36 7.43
N ALA A 104 -6.57 3.42 7.20
CA ALA A 104 -7.21 3.22 5.90
C ALA A 104 -7.85 4.50 5.32
N ASP A 105 -8.50 5.33 6.15
CA ASP A 105 -9.10 6.59 5.74
C ASP A 105 -8.07 7.58 5.18
N GLN A 106 -6.88 7.65 5.79
CA GLN A 106 -5.79 8.52 5.32
C GLN A 106 -5.22 8.06 3.99
N VAL A 107 -5.06 6.74 3.81
CA VAL A 107 -4.59 6.16 2.53
C VAL A 107 -5.62 6.38 1.43
N ILE A 108 -6.90 6.13 1.71
CA ILE A 108 -8.01 6.34 0.77
C ILE A 108 -8.07 7.81 0.35
N ALA A 109 -8.01 8.75 1.29
CA ALA A 109 -8.05 10.18 1.01
C ALA A 109 -6.88 10.61 0.11
N TRP A 110 -5.66 10.16 0.43
CA TRP A 110 -4.46 10.52 -0.34
C TRP A 110 -4.51 10.02 -1.79
N LEU A 111 -5.03 8.81 -2.01
CA LEU A 111 -5.22 8.23 -3.34
C LEU A 111 -6.35 8.94 -4.10
N ALA A 112 -7.44 9.29 -3.42
CA ALA A 112 -8.57 10.01 -4.01
C ALA A 112 -8.15 11.40 -4.52
N GLU A 113 -7.32 12.13 -3.76
CA GLU A 113 -6.73 13.42 -4.17
C GLU A 113 -5.90 13.32 -5.47
N ARG A 114 -5.45 12.11 -5.82
CA ARG A 114 -4.64 11.81 -7.03
C ARG A 114 -5.44 11.13 -8.14
N GLY A 115 -6.77 11.17 -8.06
CA GLY A 115 -7.66 10.65 -9.10
C GLY A 115 -7.76 9.11 -9.14
N LEU A 116 -7.35 8.43 -8.07
CA LEU A 116 -7.51 6.98 -7.91
C LEU A 116 -8.77 6.70 -7.09
N VAL A 117 -9.69 5.94 -7.67
CA VAL A 117 -11.01 5.68 -7.08
C VAL A 117 -11.03 4.26 -6.51
N LEU A 118 -11.51 4.11 -5.27
CA LEU A 118 -11.69 2.82 -4.62
C LEU A 118 -12.71 1.97 -5.43
N LYS A 119 -12.31 0.75 -5.79
CA LYS A 119 -13.09 -0.21 -6.58
C LYS A 119 -13.47 -1.47 -5.81
N GLY A 120 -12.70 -1.82 -4.79
CA GLY A 120 -12.97 -3.02 -4.00
C GLY A 120 -12.15 -3.08 -2.73
N VAL A 121 -12.69 -3.82 -1.77
CA VAL A 121 -12.03 -4.16 -0.51
C VAL A 121 -12.07 -5.68 -0.37
N TYR A 122 -10.92 -6.29 -0.15
CA TYR A 122 -10.73 -7.74 -0.15
C TYR A 122 -9.99 -8.17 1.12
N ASN A 123 -10.00 -9.48 1.41
CA ASN A 123 -9.21 -10.08 2.50
C ASN A 123 -9.40 -9.37 3.86
N MET A 124 -10.64 -8.94 4.15
CA MET A 124 -10.95 -8.26 5.41
C MET A 124 -10.66 -9.19 6.61
N GLY A 125 -9.67 -8.81 7.41
CA GLY A 125 -9.34 -9.43 8.67
C GLY A 125 -10.15 -8.84 9.82
N TYR A 126 -10.58 -9.71 10.74
CA TYR A 126 -11.30 -9.31 11.94
C TYR A 126 -10.61 -9.87 13.18
N ASP A 127 -10.69 -9.13 14.29
CA ASP A 127 -10.31 -9.67 15.59
C ASP A 127 -11.40 -10.58 16.17
N ARG A 128 -11.11 -11.19 17.32
CA ARG A 128 -12.06 -12.08 18.04
C ARG A 128 -13.37 -11.42 18.46
N ASN A 129 -13.45 -10.09 18.45
CA ASN A 129 -14.65 -9.33 18.79
C ASN A 129 -15.39 -8.85 17.53
N GLY A 130 -14.98 -9.28 16.33
CA GLY A 130 -15.58 -8.87 15.06
C GLY A 130 -15.19 -7.46 14.62
N ARG A 131 -14.16 -6.84 15.20
CA ARG A 131 -13.66 -5.53 14.75
C ARG A 131 -12.77 -5.71 13.54
N ALA A 132 -12.97 -4.90 12.51
CA ALA A 132 -12.08 -4.88 11.34
C ALA A 132 -10.65 -4.50 11.77
N VAL A 133 -9.66 -5.21 11.22
CA VAL A 133 -8.24 -5.04 11.57
C VAL A 133 -7.48 -4.48 10.38
N GLN A 134 -7.48 -5.18 9.26
CA GLN A 134 -6.88 -4.75 8.01
C GLN A 134 -7.57 -5.41 6.82
N ALA A 135 -7.38 -4.84 5.64
CA ALA A 135 -7.91 -5.38 4.40
C ALA A 135 -7.08 -4.87 3.22
N ASP A 136 -7.25 -5.50 2.08
CA ASP A 136 -6.65 -5.06 0.82
C ASP A 136 -7.60 -4.16 0.04
N PHE A 137 -7.13 -2.98 -0.36
CA PHE A 137 -7.92 -1.98 -1.06
C PHE A 137 -7.44 -1.85 -2.50
N LEU A 138 -8.34 -2.08 -3.45
CA LEU A 138 -8.09 -1.92 -4.87
C LEU A 138 -8.62 -0.57 -5.36
N PHE A 139 -7.73 0.21 -5.97
CA PHE A 139 -8.04 1.47 -6.63
C PHE A 139 -7.72 1.38 -8.12
N SER A 140 -8.43 2.16 -8.93
CA SER A 140 -8.10 2.33 -10.34
C SER A 140 -8.14 3.80 -10.74
N SER A 141 -7.39 4.16 -11.79
CA SER A 141 -7.51 5.51 -12.35
C SER A 141 -8.90 5.73 -12.95
N THR A 142 -9.35 6.98 -12.94
CA THR A 142 -10.61 7.38 -13.59
C THR A 142 -10.61 7.00 -15.07
N ASP A 143 -9.51 7.30 -15.79
CA ASP A 143 -9.37 6.99 -17.22
C ASP A 143 -9.49 5.48 -17.52
N TYR A 144 -8.89 4.64 -16.67
CA TYR A 144 -9.02 3.18 -16.79
C TYR A 144 -10.47 2.72 -16.56
N THR A 145 -11.16 3.33 -15.61
CA THR A 145 -12.58 3.05 -15.33
C THR A 145 -13.45 3.37 -16.55
N ASP A 146 -13.26 4.55 -17.14
CA ASP A 146 -14.08 5.02 -18.24
C ASP A 146 -13.83 4.20 -19.52
N PHE A 147 -12.57 3.84 -19.81
CA PHE A 147 -12.25 2.95 -20.92
C PHE A 147 -12.97 1.60 -20.83
N HIS A 148 -12.92 0.95 -19.66
CA HIS A 148 -13.57 -0.35 -19.47
C HIS A 148 -15.10 -0.22 -19.44
N ARG A 149 -15.64 0.89 -18.94
CA ARG A 149 -17.08 1.17 -18.94
C ARG A 149 -17.63 1.35 -20.37
N LEU A 150 -16.91 2.09 -21.21
CA LEU A 150 -17.25 2.30 -22.62
C LEU A 150 -17.21 0.98 -23.41
N ARG A 151 -16.17 0.16 -23.19
CA ARG A 151 -16.09 -1.18 -23.80
C ARG A 151 -17.20 -2.12 -23.34
N ALA A 152 -17.54 -2.13 -22.06
CA ALA A 152 -18.63 -2.96 -21.53
C ALA A 152 -20.00 -2.59 -22.11
N LYS A 153 -20.18 -1.34 -22.55
CA LYS A 153 -21.38 -0.84 -23.23
C LYS A 153 -21.38 -1.03 -24.75
N GLY A 154 -20.28 -1.53 -25.33
CA GLY A 154 -20.13 -1.66 -26.79
C GLY A 154 -19.88 -0.33 -27.52
N GLU A 155 -19.59 0.74 -26.79
CA GLU A 155 -19.39 2.09 -27.32
C GLU A 155 -17.89 2.40 -27.36
N GLY A 156 -17.15 1.86 -28.33
CA GLY A 156 -15.75 2.25 -28.56
C GLY A 156 -15.70 3.53 -29.40
N LEU A 157 -15.03 4.59 -28.91
CA LEU A 157 -14.63 5.71 -29.77
C LEU A 157 -13.73 5.17 -30.90
N THR A 158 -14.06 5.59 -32.12
CA THR A 158 -13.27 5.39 -33.34
C THR A 158 -12.04 6.28 -33.35
#